data_AF-A0A392SCY7-F1
#
_entry.id   AF-A0A392SCY7-F1
#
_cell.length_a   1.000
_cell.length_b   1.000
_cell.length_c   1.000
_cell.angle_alpha   90.00
_cell.angle_beta   90.00
_cell.angle_gamma   90.00
#
_symmetry.space_group_name_H-M   'P 1'
#
loop_
_entity.id
_entity.type
_entity.pdbx_description
1 polymer ?
#
loop_
_entity_poly.entity_id
_entity_poly.type
_entity_poly.pdbx_seq_one_letter_code
_entity_poly.pdbx_strand_id
1 'polypeptide(L)' 'MYHDVKKLFWWPGMKKQIAEFVYACLICQKSKIEHQKPSGLLQPLFVLEWKWDSIAMYFVGGLPRTAKGNEVIW' A
#
# COMPACT_ATOMS: atom_id res chain seq x y z
N MET A 1 -1.35 -22.05 3.53
CA MET A 1 -1.32 -22.93 4.73
C MET A 1 -2.53 -23.85 4.79
N TYR A 2 -3.76 -23.39 5.10
CA TYR A 2 -4.93 -24.29 5.15
C TYR A 2 -5.14 -25.08 3.84
N HIS A 3 -5.09 -24.39 2.70
CA HIS A 3 -5.26 -25.02 1.38
C HIS A 3 -4.16 -26.04 1.04
N ASP A 4 -2.96 -25.91 1.62
CA ASP A 4 -1.83 -26.80 1.36
C ASP A 4 -1.93 -28.04 2.25
N VAL A 5 -2.20 -27.83 3.55
CA VAL A 5 -2.34 -28.89 4.55
C VAL A 5 -3.57 -29.77 4.26
N LYS A 6 -4.69 -29.18 3.79
CA LYS A 6 -5.91 -29.96 3.49
C LYS A 6 -5.74 -31.00 2.38
N LYS A 7 -4.66 -30.92 1.58
CA LYS A 7 -4.40 -31.87 0.49
C LYS A 7 -3.99 -33.24 1.01
N LEU A 8 -3.41 -33.29 2.20
CA LEU A 8 -2.79 -34.50 2.77
C LEU A 8 -3.45 -34.93 4.09
N PHE A 9 -4.07 -34.00 4.81
CA PHE A 9 -4.59 -34.26 6.16
C PHE A 9 -6.01 -33.71 6.36
N TRP A 10 -6.73 -34.32 7.29
CA TRP A 10 -8.03 -33.84 7.75
C TRP A 10 -8.27 -34.21 9.21
N TRP A 11 -8.84 -33.27 9.97
CA TRP A 11 -9.34 -33.50 11.32
C TRP A 11 -10.39 -32.43 11.72
N PRO A 12 -11.24 -32.68 12.73
CA PRO A 12 -12.22 -31.72 13.21
C PRO A 12 -11.55 -30.42 13.70
N GLY A 13 -11.98 -29.26 13.17
CA GLY A 13 -11.45 -27.96 13.57
C GLY A 13 -10.14 -27.51 12.90
N MET A 14 -9.59 -28.29 11.96
CA MET A 14 -8.31 -28.02 11.27
C MET A 14 -8.16 -26.58 10.77
N LYS A 15 -9.19 -26.01 10.12
CA LYS A 15 -9.13 -24.64 9.60
C LYS A 15 -8.91 -23.61 10.71
N LYS A 16 -9.61 -23.76 11.84
CA LYS A 16 -9.52 -22.85 12.99
C LYS A 16 -8.15 -22.93 13.64
N GLN A 17 -7.66 -24.14 13.90
CA GLN A 17 -6.36 -24.35 14.52
C GLN A 17 -5.20 -23.85 13.65
N ILE A 18 -5.28 -24.05 12.33
CA ILE A 18 -4.30 -23.48 11.39
C ILE A 18 -4.33 -21.95 11.42
N ALA A 19 -5.51 -21.34 11.49
CA ALA A 19 -5.63 -19.88 11.59
C ALA A 19 -5.03 -19.35 12.91
N GLU A 20 -5.31 -20.00 14.03
CA GLU A 20 -4.74 -19.66 15.35
C GLU A 20 -3.21 -19.79 15.37
N PHE A 21 -2.68 -20.85 14.75
CA PHE A 21 -1.23 -21.03 14.61
C PHE A 21 -0.58 -19.90 13.78
N VAL A 22 -1.16 -19.56 12.62
CA VAL A 22 -0.65 -18.48 11.77
C VAL A 22 -0.76 -17.13 12.48
N TYR A 23 -1.82 -16.91 13.24
CA TYR A 23 -2.02 -15.71 14.05
C TYR A 23 -0.93 -15.57 15.12
N ALA A 24 -0.60 -16.64 15.85
CA ALA A 24 0.43 -16.63 16.89
C ALA A 24 1.88 -16.61 16.34
N CYS A 25 2.10 -16.95 15.07
CA CYS A 25 3.44 -17.03 14.49
C CYS A 25 4.06 -15.66 14.23
N LEU A 26 5.06 -15.27 15.03
CA LEU A 26 5.78 -14.00 14.90
C LEU A 26 6.39 -13.76 13.52
N ILE A 27 6.93 -14.80 12.87
CA ILE A 27 7.52 -14.68 11.53
C ILE A 27 6.42 -14.39 10.50
N CYS A 28 5.27 -15.06 10.61
CA CYS A 28 4.12 -14.80 9.74
C CYS A 28 3.60 -13.38 9.92
N GLN A 29 3.48 -12.90 11.16
CA GLN A 29 3.04 -11.54 11.44
C GLN A 29 4.01 -10.50 10.86
N LYS A 30 5.33 -10.68 11.02
CA LYS A 30 6.32 -9.72 10.48
C LYS A 30 6.40 -9.72 8.95
N SER A 31 6.25 -10.88 8.31
CA SER A 31 6.37 -11.02 6.85
C SER A 31 5.09 -10.66 6.09
N LYS A 32 3.92 -10.82 6.71
CA LYS A 32 2.60 -10.54 6.12
C LYS A 32 1.82 -9.52 6.94
N ILE A 33 2.46 -8.40 7.26
CA ILE A 33 1.76 -7.25 7.83
C ILE A 33 0.70 -6.75 6.83
N GLU A 34 -0.47 -6.44 7.37
CA GLU A 34 -1.50 -5.70 6.65
C GLU A 34 -1.04 -4.25 6.49
N HIS A 35 -0.58 -3.91 5.28
CA HIS A 35 -0.18 -2.55 4.94
C HIS A 35 -1.36 -1.65 4.54
N GLN A 36 -2.56 -2.22 4.43
CA GLN A 36 -3.74 -1.43 4.11
C GLN A 36 -4.22 -0.69 5.36
N LYS A 37 -3.98 0.62 5.39
CA LYS A 37 -4.72 1.49 6.30
C LYS A 37 -6.20 1.44 5.90
N PRO A 38 -7.14 1.48 6.86
CA PRO A 38 -8.54 1.66 6.53
C PRO A 38 -8.69 2.90 5.66
N SER A 39 -9.39 2.76 4.54
CA SER A 39 -9.62 3.88 3.62
C SER A 39 -10.35 5.00 4.37
N GLY A 40 -9.71 6.17 4.44
CA GLY A 40 -10.30 7.39 4.97
C GLY A 40 -10.95 8.23 3.88
N LEU A 41 -11.76 9.19 4.27
CA LEU A 41 -12.22 10.24 3.36
C LEU A 41 -11.03 11.11 2.95
N LEU A 42 -10.93 11.43 1.66
CA LEU A 42 -10.00 12.45 1.19
C LEU A 42 -10.37 13.79 1.84
N GLN A 43 -9.39 14.49 2.41
CA GLN A 43 -9.59 15.85 2.89
C GLN A 43 -9.46 16.81 1.70
N PRO A 44 -10.54 17.46 1.24
CA PRO A 44 -10.46 18.42 0.16
C PRO A 44 -9.70 19.67 0.61
N LEU A 45 -8.99 20.31 -0.33
CA LEU A 45 -8.42 21.63 -0.10
C LEU A 45 -9.54 22.67 0.00
N PHE A 46 -9.28 23.75 0.75
CA PHE A 46 -10.20 24.88 0.82
C PHE A 46 -10.37 25.53 -0.55
N VAL A 47 -11.55 26.06 -0.82
CA VAL A 47 -11.80 26.86 -2.03
C VAL A 47 -11.07 28.20 -1.84
N LEU A 48 -10.19 28.52 -2.78
CA LEU A 48 -9.47 29.80 -2.80
C LEU A 48 -10.42 30.93 -3.21
N GLU A 49 -10.27 32.12 -2.62
CA GLU A 49 -11.17 33.25 -2.86
C GLU A 49 -10.73 34.10 -4.05
N TRP A 50 -9.44 34.06 -4.40
CA TRP A 50 -8.84 34.91 -5.41
C TRP A 50 -7.72 34.22 -6.21
N LYS A 51 -7.26 34.93 -7.25
CA LYS A 51 -6.14 34.50 -8.09
C LYS A 51 -4.85 34.54 -7.27
N TRP A 52 -4.05 33.49 -7.37
CA TRP A 52 -2.73 33.35 -6.72
C TRP A 52 -2.73 33.14 -5.20
N ASP A 53 -3.89 32.88 -4.58
CA ASP A 53 -3.98 32.60 -3.14
C ASP A 53 -3.25 31.31 -2.72
N SER A 54 -3.10 30.36 -3.65
CA SER A 54 -2.28 29.16 -3.45
C SER A 54 -1.69 28.70 -4.77
N ILE A 55 -0.40 28.37 -4.74
CA ILE A 55 0.36 27.83 -5.87
C ILE A 55 0.99 26.52 -5.41
N ALA A 56 0.65 25.42 -6.09
CA ALA A 56 1.34 24.15 -5.94
C ALA A 56 2.31 23.99 -7.13
N MET A 57 3.58 23.72 -6.84
CA MET A 57 4.62 23.49 -7.84
C MET A 57 5.21 22.10 -7.65
N TYR A 58 5.47 21.40 -8.76
CA TYR A 58 5.92 20.02 -8.75
C TYR A 58 6.94 19.80 -9.86
N PHE A 59 7.95 18.97 -9.59
CA PHE A 59 8.95 18.61 -10.57
C PHE A 59 8.64 17.24 -11.19
N VAL A 60 8.51 17.19 -12.51
CA VAL A 60 8.47 15.93 -13.27
C VAL A 60 9.89 15.63 -13.74
N GLY A 61 10.48 14.54 -13.25
CA GLY A 61 11.81 14.08 -13.68
C GLY A 61 11.77 12.82 -14.53
N GLY A 62 12.92 12.43 -15.06
CA GLY A 62 13.07 11.22 -15.88
C GLY A 62 12.59 11.39 -17.33
N LEU A 63 12.54 12.63 -17.82
CA LEU A 63 12.18 12.91 -19.21
C LEU A 63 13.38 12.67 -20.15
N PRO A 64 13.13 12.40 -21.44
CA PRO A 64 14.20 12.35 -22.43
C PRO A 64 15.01 13.63 -22.43
N ARG A 65 16.34 13.48 -22.44
CA ARG A 65 17.27 14.60 -22.37
C ARG A 65 17.16 15.48 -23.62
N THR A 66 16.89 16.77 -23.41
CA THR A 66 16.91 17.76 -24.50
C THR A 66 18.34 18.00 -25.01
N ALA A 67 18.49 18.63 -26.18
CA ALA A 67 19.80 19.00 -26.72
C ALA A 67 20.62 19.92 -25.79
N LYS A 68 19.95 20.66 -24.90
CA LYS A 68 20.58 21.51 -23.87
C LYS A 68 20.86 20.78 -22.56
N GLY A 69 20.50 19.50 -22.46
CA GLY A 69 20.79 18.67 -21.30
C GLY A 69 19.69 18.59 -20.24
N ASN A 70 18.55 19.26 -20.42
CA ASN A 70 17.44 19.26 -19.45
C ASN A 70 16.63 17.97 -19.52
N GLU A 71 16.19 17.47 -18.35
CA GLU A 71 15.42 16.23 -18.19
C GLU A 71 14.28 16.35 -17.15
N VAL A 72 14.07 17.57 -16.63
CA VAL A 72 13.08 17.89 -15.59
C VAL A 72 12.28 19.12 -16.01
N ILE A 73 10.99 19.12 -15.71
CA ILE A 73 10.10 20.28 -15.83
C ILE A 73 9.48 20.60 -14.47
N TRP A 74 9.16 21.87 -14.22
CA TRP A 74 8.54 22.39 -12.99
C TRP A 74 7.28 23.19 -13.29
#